data_AF-A0A2S3XYE8-F1
#
_entry.id   AF-A0A2S3XYE8-F1
#
_cell.length_a   1.000
_cell.length_b   1.000
_cell.length_c   1.000
_cell.angle_alpha   90.00
_cell.angle_beta   90.00
_cell.angle_gamma   90.00
#
_symmetry.space_group_name_H-M   'P 1'
#
loop_
_entity.id
_entity.type
_entity.pdbx_description
1 polymer ?
#
loop_
_entity_poly.entity_id
_entity_poly.type
_entity_poly.pdbx_seq_one_letter_code
_entity_poly.pdbx_strand_id
1 'polypeptide(L)'
;MAGADRATEWARHWTYAELPDLDLLRARYVRHTFPRHSHEGYVFGAVTGGVEDVGLPGGTVHAIPGTVVMINPEVPHTARPGQPGGWTYDTLYPSAQVVNDIAAEVTPLRGTVWFGETRTTDPYAARLITQVHRAAEEGNALAADSLLRVLVVRLLDRHGSVLPRTTPRAGGARDAERARIALEGRMAAPPTLEALAAELGTSPFALLRAFKKEYGMPPHAWLTDARVRRARRLLDAGTAPAEAAAAVGFTDQPHLNRHFTRIVGVPPGAYQRERGVYRRGRPAS
;
A
#
# COMPACT_ATOMS: atom_id res chain seq x y z
N MET A 1 -36.19 19.75 10.02
CA MET A 1 -35.54 18.57 10.64
C MET A 1 -34.24 18.26 9.91
N ALA A 2 -33.17 18.98 10.24
CA ALA A 2 -31.83 18.72 9.74
C ALA A 2 -30.96 18.37 10.96
N GLY A 3 -30.73 17.08 11.18
CA GLY A 3 -30.03 16.58 12.36
C GLY A 3 -29.10 15.45 11.98
N ALA A 4 -27.80 15.70 12.23
CA ALA A 4 -26.70 14.76 12.45
C ALA A 4 -26.45 13.64 11.42
N ASP A 5 -25.33 13.72 10.68
CA ASP A 5 -24.26 12.68 10.66
C ASP A 5 -23.26 12.91 9.48
N ARG A 6 -22.31 13.84 9.61
CA ARG A 6 -21.24 14.08 8.60
C ARG A 6 -19.82 14.25 9.18
N ALA A 7 -19.63 13.94 10.47
CA ALA A 7 -18.37 14.15 11.21
C ALA A 7 -17.59 12.85 11.51
N THR A 8 -18.11 11.68 11.15
CA THR A 8 -17.54 10.39 11.56
C THR A 8 -16.51 9.90 10.53
N GLU A 9 -15.27 9.67 10.97
CA GLU A 9 -14.26 8.95 10.20
C GLU A 9 -14.62 7.47 10.14
N TRP A 10 -14.47 6.84 8.99
CA TRP A 10 -14.72 5.41 8.81
C TRP A 10 -13.80 4.85 7.74
N ALA A 11 -13.46 3.58 7.86
CA ALA A 11 -12.63 2.88 6.91
C ALA A 11 -12.99 1.40 6.90
N ARG A 12 -13.03 0.82 5.71
CA ARG A 12 -13.18 -0.61 5.49
C ARG A 12 -12.06 -1.08 4.58
N HIS A 13 -11.31 -2.08 5.05
CA HIS A 13 -10.25 -2.71 4.27
C HIS A 13 -10.55 -4.20 4.17
N TRP A 14 -10.76 -4.72 2.97
CA TRP A 14 -11.20 -6.09 2.76
C TRP A 14 -10.66 -6.70 1.47
N THR A 15 -10.91 -7.99 1.30
CA THR A 15 -10.62 -8.79 0.11
C THR A 15 -11.93 -9.29 -0.45
N TYR A 16 -12.00 -9.42 -1.77
CA TYR A 16 -13.11 -10.10 -2.41
C TYR A 16 -12.69 -11.52 -2.79
N ALA A 17 -13.48 -12.53 -2.38
CA ALA A 17 -13.04 -13.93 -2.45
C ALA A 17 -12.69 -14.41 -3.86
N GLU A 18 -13.42 -13.93 -4.85
CA GLU A 18 -13.22 -14.26 -6.27
C GLU A 18 -12.04 -13.49 -6.90
N LEU A 19 -11.48 -12.50 -6.20
CA LEU A 19 -10.31 -11.71 -6.59
C LEU A 19 -9.30 -11.68 -5.43
N PRO A 20 -8.67 -12.81 -5.08
CA PRO A 20 -7.85 -12.94 -3.87
C PRO A 20 -6.60 -12.06 -3.85
N ASP A 21 -6.10 -11.67 -5.03
CA ASP A 21 -4.93 -10.81 -5.22
C ASP A 21 -5.29 -9.31 -5.35
N LEU A 22 -6.52 -8.95 -4.98
CA LEU A 22 -7.01 -7.57 -4.93
C LEU A 22 -7.45 -7.21 -3.52
N ASP A 23 -6.71 -6.26 -2.92
CA ASP A 23 -7.12 -5.61 -1.69
C ASP A 23 -7.94 -4.34 -1.99
N LEU A 24 -9.00 -4.12 -1.21
CA LEU A 24 -9.95 -3.02 -1.35
C LEU A 24 -9.91 -2.17 -0.09
N LEU A 25 -9.71 -0.86 -0.23
CA LEU A 25 -9.90 0.11 0.86
C LEU A 25 -10.87 1.19 0.41
N ARG A 26 -11.90 1.39 1.21
CA ARG A 26 -12.83 2.51 1.07
C ARG A 26 -12.91 3.21 2.41
N ALA A 27 -12.70 4.51 2.43
CA ALA A 27 -12.68 5.26 3.68
C ALA A 27 -13.06 6.73 3.52
N ARG A 28 -13.40 7.34 4.65
CA ARG A 28 -13.45 8.77 4.89
C ARG A 28 -12.53 9.10 6.07
N TYR A 29 -11.52 9.92 5.81
CA TYR A 29 -10.57 10.41 6.79
C TYR A 29 -10.63 11.93 6.89
N VAL A 30 -10.57 12.46 8.11
CA VAL A 30 -10.61 13.91 8.41
C VAL A 30 -9.31 14.36 9.07
N ARG A 31 -8.79 13.58 10.01
CA ARG A 31 -7.55 13.85 10.76
C ARG A 31 -6.50 12.78 10.56
N HIS A 32 -6.88 11.59 10.11
CA HIS A 32 -5.93 10.51 9.86
C HIS A 32 -4.86 10.94 8.85
N THR A 33 -3.62 10.55 9.12
CA THR A 33 -2.50 10.75 8.21
C THR A 33 -1.73 9.44 8.08
N PHE A 34 -1.48 9.04 6.84
CA PHE A 34 -0.62 7.93 6.52
C PHE A 34 0.83 8.44 6.48
N PRO A 35 1.71 7.93 7.36
CA PRO A 35 3.12 8.28 7.38
C PRO A 35 3.79 7.73 6.12
N ARG A 36 5.09 8.00 5.97
CA ARG A 36 5.85 7.42 4.87
C ARG A 36 5.81 5.90 4.97
N HIS A 37 5.28 5.23 3.94
CA HIS A 37 5.14 3.78 3.84
C HIS A 37 5.15 3.36 2.35
N SER A 38 5.21 2.05 2.08
CA SER A 38 5.15 1.49 0.72
C SER A 38 4.27 0.23 0.69
N HIS A 39 3.99 -0.26 -0.52
CA HIS A 39 3.24 -1.50 -0.74
C HIS A 39 3.99 -2.42 -1.70
N GLU A 40 3.78 -3.73 -1.55
CA GLU A 40 4.35 -4.75 -2.44
C GLU A 40 3.62 -4.80 -3.80
N GLY A 41 2.35 -4.36 -3.85
CA GLY A 41 1.53 -4.24 -5.05
C GLY A 41 1.38 -2.80 -5.52
N TYR A 42 0.56 -2.60 -6.55
CA TYR A 42 0.22 -1.27 -7.05
C TYR A 42 -0.87 -0.64 -6.17
N VAL A 43 -0.98 0.68 -6.23
CA VAL A 43 -2.11 1.42 -5.67
C VAL A 43 -2.79 2.19 -6.78
N PHE A 44 -4.10 1.98 -6.95
CA PHE A 44 -4.96 2.81 -7.78
C PHE A 44 -6.04 3.44 -6.89
N GLY A 45 -5.84 4.71 -6.54
CA GLY A 45 -6.74 5.46 -5.65
C GLY A 45 -7.56 6.49 -6.41
N ALA A 46 -8.85 6.56 -6.12
CA ALA A 46 -9.76 7.59 -6.62
C ALA A 46 -10.35 8.38 -5.45
N VAL A 47 -10.08 9.68 -5.41
CA VAL A 47 -10.78 10.58 -4.48
C VAL A 47 -12.22 10.74 -4.97
N THR A 48 -13.18 10.51 -4.07
CA THR A 48 -14.63 10.63 -4.34
C THR A 48 -15.24 11.83 -3.63
N GLY A 49 -14.54 12.40 -2.63
CA GLY A 49 -14.93 13.65 -1.98
C GLY A 49 -13.76 14.27 -1.20
N GLY A 50 -13.76 15.59 -1.06
CA GLY A 50 -12.71 16.31 -0.34
C GLY A 50 -11.37 16.36 -1.09
N VAL A 51 -10.26 16.49 -0.36
CA VAL A 51 -8.91 16.61 -0.95
C VAL A 51 -7.92 15.74 -0.19
N GLU A 52 -7.21 14.88 -0.92
CA GLU A 52 -6.09 14.09 -0.41
C GLU A 52 -4.77 14.68 -0.92
N ASP A 53 -3.85 14.95 0.00
CA ASP A 53 -2.48 15.30 -0.31
C ASP A 53 -1.61 14.04 -0.27
N VAL A 54 -1.16 13.57 -1.42
CA VAL A 54 -0.29 12.40 -1.55
C VAL A 54 1.15 12.85 -1.76
N GLY A 55 2.00 12.65 -0.75
CA GLY A 55 3.41 13.01 -0.84
C GLY A 55 4.20 11.88 -1.49
N LEU A 56 4.78 12.13 -2.66
CA LEU A 56 5.56 11.17 -3.46
C LEU A 56 7.02 11.64 -3.58
N PRO A 57 7.95 10.79 -4.08
CA PRO A 57 9.34 11.21 -4.30
C PRO A 57 9.48 12.44 -5.21
N GLY A 58 8.59 12.58 -6.21
CA GLY A 58 8.57 13.70 -7.16
C GLY A 58 7.82 14.95 -6.69
N GLY A 59 7.29 14.97 -5.47
CA GLY A 59 6.51 16.10 -4.93
C GLY A 59 5.17 15.68 -4.35
N THR A 60 4.33 16.66 -4.01
CA THR A 60 2.99 16.40 -3.46
C THR A 60 1.95 16.49 -4.56
N VAL A 61 1.13 15.45 -4.66
CA VAL A 61 -0.07 15.43 -5.49
C VAL A 61 -1.25 15.92 -4.65
N HIS A 62 -1.93 16.96 -5.13
CA HIS A 62 -3.22 17.41 -4.60
C HIS A 62 -4.33 16.70 -5.39
N ALA A 63 -4.90 15.65 -4.82
CA ALA A 63 -5.93 14.82 -5.44
C ALA A 63 -7.32 15.27 -5.01
N ILE A 64 -8.16 15.57 -5.99
CA ILE A 64 -9.55 16.02 -5.84
C ILE A 64 -10.49 15.02 -6.53
N PRO A 65 -11.83 15.13 -6.39
CA PRO A 65 -12.73 14.22 -7.06
C PRO A 65 -12.48 14.13 -8.57
N GLY A 66 -12.33 12.90 -9.07
CA GLY A 66 -11.98 12.61 -10.46
C GLY A 66 -10.48 12.48 -10.75
N THR A 67 -9.61 12.73 -9.76
CA THR A 67 -8.19 12.37 -9.82
C THR A 67 -8.01 10.88 -9.53
N VAL A 68 -7.23 10.20 -10.36
CA VAL A 68 -6.68 8.86 -10.09
C VAL A 68 -5.21 9.00 -9.72
N VAL A 69 -4.86 8.50 -8.54
CA VAL A 69 -3.48 8.39 -8.06
C VAL A 69 -2.97 6.98 -8.36
N MET A 70 -1.80 6.89 -8.96
CA MET A 70 -1.12 5.65 -9.31
C MET A 70 0.20 5.56 -8.55
N ILE A 71 0.40 4.50 -7.78
CA ILE A 71 1.62 4.28 -7.01
C ILE A 71 2.16 2.90 -7.38
N ASN A 72 3.40 2.87 -7.85
CA ASN A 72 4.09 1.63 -8.19
C ASN A 72 4.54 0.88 -6.92
N PRO A 73 4.76 -0.44 -7.01
CA PRO A 73 5.35 -1.24 -5.94
C PRO A 73 6.61 -0.61 -5.36
N GLU A 74 6.76 -0.73 -4.05
CA GLU A 74 7.89 -0.25 -3.27
C GLU A 74 8.15 1.26 -3.33
N VAL A 75 7.24 2.07 -3.93
CA VAL A 75 7.36 3.54 -3.93
C VAL A 75 6.90 4.13 -2.60
N PRO A 76 7.80 4.77 -1.83
CA PRO A 76 7.46 5.39 -0.56
C PRO A 76 6.57 6.62 -0.73
N HIS A 77 5.43 6.64 -0.05
CA HIS A 77 4.49 7.75 -0.13
C HIS A 77 3.82 8.03 1.22
N THR A 78 3.18 9.19 1.32
CA THR A 78 2.35 9.62 2.47
C THR A 78 0.98 10.01 1.94
N ALA A 79 -0.04 9.96 2.80
CA ALA A 79 -1.35 10.55 2.51
C ALA A 79 -1.85 11.34 3.72
N ARG A 80 -2.43 12.51 3.48
CA ARG A 80 -2.94 13.41 4.53
C ARG A 80 -4.11 14.24 4.01
N PRO A 81 -4.93 14.85 4.88
CA PRO A 81 -5.95 15.80 4.46
C PRO A 81 -5.30 16.98 3.73
N GLY A 82 -5.80 17.32 2.54
CA GLY A 82 -5.43 18.54 1.81
C GLY A 82 -6.28 19.75 2.20
N GLN A 83 -7.35 19.56 2.98
CA GLN A 83 -8.24 20.63 3.42
C GLN A 83 -8.93 20.33 4.76
N PRO A 84 -9.46 21.35 5.46
CA PRO A 84 -10.39 21.16 6.57
C PRO A 84 -11.64 20.39 6.09
N GLY A 85 -11.88 19.20 6.64
CA GLY A 85 -12.99 18.32 6.24
C GLY A 85 -12.57 17.00 5.59
N GLY A 86 -11.27 16.83 5.33
CA GLY A 86 -10.71 15.53 4.97
C GLY A 86 -10.91 15.11 3.52
N TRP A 87 -10.87 13.81 3.30
CA TRP A 87 -11.14 13.16 2.02
C TRP A 87 -11.93 11.86 2.20
N THR A 88 -12.64 11.50 1.15
CA THR A 88 -13.27 10.20 0.95
C THR A 88 -12.71 9.61 -0.34
N TYR A 89 -12.38 8.32 -0.33
CA TYR A 89 -11.75 7.67 -1.48
C TYR A 89 -12.08 6.17 -1.58
N ASP A 90 -11.86 5.66 -2.79
CA ASP A 90 -11.87 4.24 -3.12
C ASP A 90 -10.48 3.88 -3.63
N THR A 91 -9.85 2.88 -3.04
CA THR A 91 -8.50 2.43 -3.40
C THR A 91 -8.50 0.95 -3.71
N LEU A 92 -7.83 0.59 -4.81
CA LEU A 92 -7.53 -0.77 -5.22
C LEU A 92 -6.03 -1.03 -4.98
N TYR A 93 -5.72 -2.18 -4.39
CA TYR A 93 -4.36 -2.66 -4.20
C TYR A 93 -4.17 -4.01 -4.92
N PRO A 94 -4.12 -4.02 -6.27
CA PRO A 94 -3.83 -5.25 -6.99
C PRO A 94 -2.38 -5.67 -6.76
N SER A 95 -2.16 -6.98 -6.63
CA SER A 95 -0.82 -7.53 -6.56
C SER A 95 -0.02 -7.19 -7.83
N ALA A 96 1.31 -7.21 -7.72
CA ALA A 96 2.16 -7.01 -8.88
C ALA A 96 1.87 -8.07 -9.97
N GLN A 97 1.53 -9.29 -9.58
CA GLN A 97 1.21 -10.38 -10.49
C GLN A 97 0.00 -10.02 -11.37
N VAL A 98 -1.11 -9.58 -10.76
CA VAL A 98 -2.36 -9.22 -11.47
C VAL A 98 -2.10 -8.18 -12.57
N VAL A 99 -1.35 -7.11 -12.24
CA VAL A 99 -1.09 -6.03 -13.20
C VAL A 99 -0.14 -6.50 -14.32
N ASN A 100 0.90 -7.28 -13.98
CA ASN A 100 1.84 -7.78 -14.97
C ASN A 100 1.20 -8.82 -15.92
N ASP A 101 0.29 -9.66 -15.43
CA ASP A 101 -0.43 -10.64 -16.26
C ASP A 101 -1.36 -9.94 -17.26
N ILE A 102 -2.13 -8.94 -16.82
CA ILE A 102 -2.97 -8.13 -17.70
C ILE A 102 -2.09 -7.43 -18.75
N ALA A 103 -0.96 -6.84 -18.33
CA ALA A 103 -0.06 -6.15 -19.25
C ALA A 103 0.55 -7.10 -20.29
N ALA A 104 0.91 -8.33 -19.91
CA ALA A 104 1.47 -9.33 -20.81
C ALA A 104 0.46 -9.77 -21.88
N GLU A 105 -0.84 -9.79 -21.55
CA GLU A 105 -1.93 -10.14 -22.47
C GLU A 105 -2.22 -9.03 -23.49
N VAL A 106 -2.23 -7.77 -23.05
CA VAL A 106 -2.78 -6.65 -23.84
C VAL A 106 -1.74 -5.67 -24.37
N THR A 107 -0.47 -5.79 -23.97
CA THR A 107 0.59 -4.85 -24.37
C THR A 107 1.87 -5.56 -24.83
N PRO A 108 2.73 -4.88 -25.62
CA PRO A 108 4.07 -5.38 -25.92
C PRO A 108 5.07 -5.17 -24.77
N LEU A 109 4.66 -4.65 -23.60
CA LEU A 109 5.55 -4.42 -22.47
C LEU A 109 6.16 -5.75 -22.01
N ARG A 110 7.46 -5.77 -21.74
CA ARG A 110 8.20 -6.94 -21.25
C ARG A 110 9.00 -6.54 -20.02
N GLY A 111 8.79 -7.24 -18.90
CA GLY A 111 9.35 -6.91 -17.60
C GLY A 111 8.32 -6.31 -16.65
N THR A 112 8.77 -5.76 -15.52
CA THR A 112 7.88 -5.18 -14.51
C THR A 112 7.22 -3.92 -15.05
N VAL A 113 5.88 -3.88 -15.01
CA VAL A 113 5.09 -2.69 -15.35
C VAL A 113 5.48 -1.51 -14.46
N TRP A 114 5.53 -0.32 -15.05
CA TRP A 114 5.74 0.91 -14.34
C TRP A 114 4.82 2.01 -14.86
N PHE A 115 4.09 2.67 -13.97
CA PHE A 115 3.33 3.87 -14.31
C PHE A 115 4.23 5.09 -14.15
N GLY A 116 4.56 5.75 -15.26
CA GLY A 116 5.47 6.91 -15.28
C GLY A 116 4.87 8.16 -14.63
N GLU A 117 3.56 8.32 -14.78
CA GLU A 117 2.78 9.35 -14.11
C GLU A 117 2.21 8.82 -12.79
N THR A 118 2.23 9.65 -11.75
CA THR A 118 1.70 9.31 -10.43
C THR A 118 0.27 9.80 -10.19
N ARG A 119 -0.23 10.64 -11.10
CA ARG A 119 -1.57 11.23 -11.08
C ARG A 119 -2.07 11.44 -12.51
N THR A 120 -3.36 11.20 -12.71
CA THR A 120 -4.11 11.68 -13.87
C THR A 120 -5.49 12.19 -13.47
N THR A 121 -6.02 13.18 -14.20
CA THR A 121 -7.43 13.59 -14.07
C THR A 121 -8.24 12.78 -15.07
N ASP A 122 -8.84 11.68 -14.61
CA ASP A 122 -9.60 10.76 -15.44
C ASP A 122 -10.88 10.32 -14.72
N PRO A 123 -11.99 11.09 -14.86
CA PRO A 123 -13.26 10.76 -14.23
C PRO A 123 -13.85 9.41 -14.68
N TYR A 124 -13.42 8.87 -15.82
CA TYR A 124 -13.84 7.54 -16.23
C TYR A 124 -13.08 6.46 -15.47
N ALA A 125 -11.76 6.54 -15.38
CA ALA A 125 -10.97 5.61 -14.58
C ALA A 125 -11.33 5.68 -13.09
N ALA A 126 -11.58 6.87 -12.54
CA ALA A 126 -12.07 7.04 -11.18
C ALA A 126 -13.42 6.33 -10.94
N ARG A 127 -14.34 6.40 -11.91
CA ARG A 127 -15.63 5.67 -11.84
C ARG A 127 -15.43 4.15 -11.91
N LEU A 128 -14.51 3.65 -12.73
CA LEU A 128 -14.20 2.22 -12.79
C LEU A 128 -13.73 1.71 -11.42
N ILE A 129 -12.85 2.46 -10.73
CA ILE A 129 -12.41 2.11 -9.37
C ILE A 129 -13.61 1.97 -8.43
N THR A 130 -14.52 2.94 -8.40
CA THR A 130 -15.73 2.86 -7.57
C THR A 130 -16.67 1.73 -7.99
N GLN A 131 -16.76 1.41 -9.28
CA GLN A 131 -17.59 0.32 -9.79
C GLN A 131 -17.00 -1.06 -9.46
N VAL A 132 -15.67 -1.23 -9.44
CA VAL A 132 -15.02 -2.47 -8.95
C VAL A 132 -15.41 -2.72 -7.49
N HIS A 133 -15.32 -1.70 -6.64
CA HIS A 133 -15.74 -1.78 -5.24
C HIS A 133 -17.22 -2.18 -5.12
N ARG A 134 -18.10 -1.51 -5.87
CA ARG A 134 -19.54 -1.79 -5.83
C ARG A 134 -19.85 -3.21 -6.30
N ALA A 135 -19.24 -3.67 -7.39
CA ALA A 135 -19.44 -5.03 -7.91
C ALA A 135 -18.99 -6.09 -6.89
N ALA A 136 -17.87 -5.86 -6.20
CA ALA A 136 -17.40 -6.73 -5.13
C ALA A 136 -18.35 -6.75 -3.92
N GLU A 137 -18.92 -5.60 -3.54
CA GLU A 137 -19.93 -5.49 -2.47
C GLU A 137 -21.24 -6.21 -2.82
N GLU A 138 -21.63 -6.18 -4.09
CA GLU A 138 -22.83 -6.86 -4.63
C GLU A 138 -22.58 -8.36 -4.91
N GLY A 139 -21.35 -8.87 -4.72
CA GLY A 139 -21.00 -10.27 -5.01
C GLY A 139 -20.98 -10.60 -6.50
N ASN A 140 -20.86 -9.60 -7.38
CA ASN A 140 -20.83 -9.78 -8.82
C ASN A 140 -19.39 -9.97 -9.33
N ALA A 141 -18.92 -11.21 -9.28
CA ALA A 141 -17.54 -11.56 -9.60
C ALA A 141 -17.12 -11.17 -11.02
N LEU A 142 -17.96 -11.51 -12.00
CA LEU A 142 -17.69 -11.22 -13.40
C LEU A 142 -17.56 -9.71 -13.65
N ALA A 143 -18.46 -8.90 -13.07
CA ALA A 143 -18.38 -7.45 -13.21
C ALA A 143 -17.11 -6.89 -12.53
N ALA A 144 -16.80 -7.34 -11.31
CA ALA A 144 -15.62 -6.87 -10.58
C ALA A 144 -14.32 -7.15 -11.35
N ASP A 145 -14.13 -8.39 -11.85
CA ASP A 145 -12.96 -8.77 -12.63
C ASP A 145 -12.88 -8.01 -13.97
N SER A 146 -14.00 -7.94 -14.70
CA SER A 146 -14.06 -7.24 -16.00
C SER A 146 -13.73 -5.76 -15.85
N LEU A 147 -14.28 -5.08 -14.84
CA LEU A 147 -14.03 -3.67 -14.57
C LEU A 147 -12.58 -3.41 -14.15
N LEU A 148 -12.00 -4.31 -13.34
CA LEU A 148 -10.58 -4.25 -12.97
C LEU A 148 -9.68 -4.34 -14.22
N ARG A 149 -9.95 -5.29 -15.11
CA ARG A 149 -9.20 -5.44 -16.37
C ARG A 149 -9.32 -4.21 -17.26
N VAL A 150 -10.55 -3.68 -17.46
CA VAL A 150 -10.78 -2.46 -18.24
C VAL A 150 -10.03 -1.27 -17.65
N LEU A 151 -10.03 -1.13 -16.31
CA LEU A 151 -9.27 -0.09 -15.62
C LEU A 151 -7.77 -0.23 -15.88
N VAL A 152 -7.21 -1.42 -15.62
CA VAL A 152 -5.76 -1.67 -15.76
C VAL A 152 -5.31 -1.45 -17.20
N VAL A 153 -6.03 -1.97 -18.19
CA VAL A 153 -5.74 -1.75 -19.63
C VAL A 153 -5.70 -0.27 -19.95
N ARG A 154 -6.69 0.51 -19.48
CA ARG A 154 -6.74 1.95 -19.73
C ARG A 154 -5.56 2.69 -19.10
N LEU A 155 -5.18 2.36 -17.87
CA LEU A 155 -4.05 2.99 -17.20
C LEU A 155 -2.73 2.61 -17.90
N LEU A 156 -2.60 1.36 -18.35
CA LEU A 156 -1.44 0.88 -19.09
C LEU A 156 -1.29 1.59 -20.45
N ASP A 157 -2.37 1.69 -21.22
CA ASP A 157 -2.38 2.34 -22.54
C ASP A 157 -1.90 3.80 -22.48
N ARG A 158 -2.28 4.52 -21.42
CA ARG A 158 -2.00 5.95 -21.27
C ARG A 158 -0.73 6.28 -20.50
N HIS A 159 -0.39 5.46 -19.50
CA HIS A 159 0.63 5.79 -18.50
C HIS A 159 1.63 4.66 -18.26
N GLY A 160 1.39 3.49 -18.86
CA GLY A 160 2.20 2.29 -18.70
C GLY A 160 3.52 2.37 -19.44
N SER A 161 4.55 1.87 -18.79
CA SER A 161 5.91 1.73 -19.30
C SER A 161 6.55 0.48 -18.69
N VAL A 162 7.75 0.13 -19.12
CA VAL A 162 8.57 -0.86 -18.42
C VAL A 162 9.41 -0.14 -17.38
N LEU A 163 9.53 -0.69 -16.18
CA LEU A 163 10.44 -0.19 -15.16
C LEU A 163 11.83 0.08 -15.78
N PRO A 164 12.35 1.32 -15.71
CA PRO A 164 13.64 1.63 -16.28
C PRO A 164 14.71 0.70 -15.72
N ARG A 165 15.51 0.07 -16.60
CA ARG A 165 16.65 -0.73 -16.17
C ARG A 165 17.61 0.18 -15.41
N THR A 166 17.78 -0.08 -14.11
CA THR A 166 18.68 0.71 -13.28
C THR A 166 20.12 0.53 -13.73
N THR A 167 20.90 1.61 -13.73
CA THR A 167 22.36 1.59 -13.89
C THR A 167 23.02 0.80 -12.74
N PRO A 168 24.30 0.39 -12.87
CA PRO A 168 24.98 -0.36 -11.83
C PRO A 168 24.88 0.32 -10.46
N ARG A 169 24.44 -0.42 -9.44
CA ARG A 169 24.31 0.07 -8.06
C ARG A 169 25.66 0.55 -7.53
N ALA A 170 25.74 1.84 -7.18
CA ALA A 170 26.89 2.42 -6.47
C ALA A 170 27.09 1.74 -5.10
N GLY A 171 28.28 1.90 -4.50
CA GLY A 171 28.62 1.26 -3.21
C GLY A 171 27.56 1.48 -2.12
N GLY A 172 27.05 2.71 -1.98
CA GLY A 172 25.98 3.00 -1.01
C GLY A 172 24.68 2.23 -1.24
N ALA A 173 24.29 1.96 -2.50
CA ALA A 173 23.09 1.17 -2.78
C ALA A 173 23.26 -0.31 -2.37
N ARG A 174 24.50 -0.84 -2.44
CA ARG A 174 24.81 -2.18 -1.94
C ARG A 174 24.75 -2.24 -0.41
N ASP A 175 25.27 -1.22 0.27
CA ASP A 175 25.20 -1.13 1.74
C ASP A 175 23.75 -1.00 2.23
N ALA A 176 22.93 -0.21 1.52
CA ALA A 176 21.50 -0.09 1.80
C ALA A 176 20.78 -1.44 1.67
N GLU A 177 21.07 -2.21 0.62
CA GLU A 177 20.50 -3.55 0.42
C GLU A 177 20.96 -4.55 1.47
N ARG A 178 22.25 -4.56 1.82
CA ARG A 178 22.75 -5.42 2.90
C ARG A 178 22.10 -5.06 4.24
N ALA A 179 21.90 -3.77 4.52
CA ALA A 179 21.17 -3.32 5.70
C ALA A 179 19.71 -3.76 5.68
N ARG A 180 19.02 -3.68 4.53
CA ARG A 180 17.64 -4.14 4.36
C ARG A 180 17.51 -5.63 4.72
N ILE A 181 18.37 -6.47 4.13
CA ILE A 181 18.40 -7.92 4.38
C ILE A 181 18.68 -8.21 5.87
N ALA A 182 19.65 -7.52 6.46
CA ALA A 182 19.98 -7.63 7.87
C ALA A 182 18.80 -7.27 8.80
N LEU A 183 18.04 -6.23 8.46
CA LEU A 183 16.87 -5.78 9.22
C LEU A 183 15.68 -6.72 9.06
N GLU A 184 15.46 -7.29 7.88
CA GLU A 184 14.44 -8.32 7.65
C GLU A 184 14.73 -9.59 8.45
N GLY A 185 15.97 -10.09 8.40
CA GLY A 185 16.36 -11.31 9.12
C GLY A 185 16.34 -11.15 10.63
N ARG A 186 16.49 -9.93 11.15
CA ARG A 186 16.52 -9.60 12.59
C ARG A 186 15.38 -8.67 12.99
N MET A 187 14.24 -8.75 12.32
CA MET A 187 13.13 -7.82 12.51
C MET A 187 12.60 -7.80 13.95
N ALA A 188 12.61 -8.93 14.66
CA ALA A 188 12.17 -9.00 16.06
C ALA A 188 13.12 -8.28 17.04
N ALA A 189 14.43 -8.36 16.78
CA ALA A 189 15.49 -7.80 17.61
C ALA A 189 16.56 -7.15 16.72
N PRO A 190 16.26 -5.98 16.13
CA PRO A 190 17.16 -5.33 15.18
C PRO A 190 18.41 -4.79 15.90
N PRO A 191 19.58 -4.77 15.23
CA PRO A 191 20.76 -4.10 15.76
C PRO A 191 20.56 -2.58 15.88
N THR A 192 21.40 -1.91 16.67
CA THR A 192 21.50 -0.45 16.61
C THR A 192 22.05 -0.01 15.25
N LEU A 193 21.88 1.27 14.91
CA LEU A 193 22.43 1.82 13.68
C LEU A 193 23.97 1.72 13.65
N GLU A 194 24.61 1.93 14.80
CA GLU A 194 26.05 1.84 14.97
C GLU A 194 26.56 0.42 14.74
N ALA A 195 25.89 -0.58 15.33
CA ALA A 195 26.24 -1.99 15.15
C ALA A 195 26.02 -2.44 13.70
N LEU A 196 24.90 -2.02 13.09
CA LEU A 196 24.61 -2.32 11.69
C LEU A 196 25.64 -1.68 10.75
N ALA A 197 26.02 -0.43 11.00
CA ALA A 197 27.04 0.26 10.21
C ALA A 197 28.42 -0.41 10.35
N ALA A 198 28.81 -0.80 11.57
CA ALA A 198 30.05 -1.52 11.82
C ALA A 198 30.10 -2.89 11.11
N GLU A 199 29.01 -3.68 11.16
CA GLU A 199 28.89 -4.95 10.44
C GLU A 199 29.06 -4.80 8.92
N LEU A 200 28.59 -3.67 8.38
CA LEU A 200 28.64 -3.39 6.95
C LEU A 200 29.94 -2.72 6.51
N GLY A 201 30.80 -2.30 7.45
CA GLY A 201 32.05 -1.59 7.16
C GLY A 201 31.84 -0.13 6.73
N THR A 202 30.78 0.53 7.22
CA THR A 202 30.40 1.90 6.87
C THR A 202 30.18 2.76 8.11
N SER A 203 29.96 4.07 7.93
CA SER A 203 29.57 4.96 9.05
C SER A 203 28.06 5.04 9.21
N PRO A 204 27.53 5.27 10.44
CA PRO A 204 26.09 5.41 10.68
C PRO A 204 25.42 6.45 9.77
N PHE A 205 26.05 7.62 9.58
CA PHE A 205 25.52 8.67 8.72
C PHE A 205 25.58 8.32 7.23
N ALA A 206 26.64 7.63 6.79
CA ALA A 206 26.71 7.14 5.41
C ALA A 206 25.60 6.12 5.14
N LEU A 207 25.37 5.19 6.08
CA LEU A 207 24.32 4.20 5.98
C LEU A 207 22.92 4.84 5.96
N LEU A 208 22.65 5.81 6.85
CA LEU A 208 21.37 6.54 6.86
C LEU A 208 21.09 7.23 5.53
N ARG A 209 22.09 7.93 4.97
CA ARG A 209 21.95 8.62 3.68
C ARG A 209 21.75 7.64 2.54
N ALA A 210 22.54 6.57 2.50
CA ALA A 210 22.44 5.54 1.49
C ALA A 210 21.07 4.84 1.52
N PHE A 211 20.61 4.44 2.71
CA PHE A 211 19.32 3.79 2.89
C PHE A 211 18.15 4.72 2.51
N LYS A 212 18.18 5.98 2.96
CA LYS A 212 17.15 6.96 2.59
C LYS A 212 17.15 7.25 1.08
N LYS A 213 18.32 7.28 0.44
CA LYS A 213 18.43 7.48 -1.00
C LYS A 213 17.85 6.28 -1.77
N GLU A 214 18.10 5.07 -1.30
CA GLU A 214 17.69 3.83 -1.97
C GLU A 214 16.20 3.51 -1.77
N TYR A 215 15.70 3.63 -0.53
CA TYR A 215 14.34 3.23 -0.16
C TYR A 215 13.43 4.40 0.23
N GLY A 216 13.85 5.64 -0.04
CA GLY A 216 13.09 6.87 0.19
C GLY A 216 12.74 7.19 1.66
N MET A 217 13.17 6.36 2.62
CA MET A 217 12.89 6.57 4.05
C MET A 217 14.04 6.05 4.94
N PRO A 218 14.18 6.54 6.18
CA PRO A 218 15.22 6.04 7.11
C PRO A 218 14.99 4.57 7.52
N PRO A 219 16.05 3.84 7.93
CA PRO A 219 15.99 2.43 8.30
C PRO A 219 14.92 2.09 9.34
N HIS A 220 14.75 2.91 10.37
CA HIS A 220 13.75 2.69 11.42
C HIS A 220 12.30 2.79 10.90
N ALA A 221 12.03 3.77 10.03
CA ALA A 221 10.71 3.94 9.42
C ALA A 221 10.41 2.76 8.48
N TRP A 222 11.41 2.36 7.70
CA TRP A 222 11.33 1.19 6.82
C TRP A 222 11.08 -0.11 7.60
N LEU A 223 11.81 -0.34 8.70
CA LEU A 223 11.61 -1.52 9.54
C LEU A 223 10.20 -1.56 10.13
N THR A 224 9.68 -0.41 10.57
CA THR A 224 8.31 -0.32 11.09
C THR A 224 7.27 -0.69 10.02
N ASP A 225 7.46 -0.21 8.78
CA ASP A 225 6.63 -0.59 7.64
C ASP A 225 6.71 -2.09 7.34
N ALA A 226 7.93 -2.63 7.26
CA ALA A 226 8.17 -4.06 7.01
C ALA A 226 7.55 -4.95 8.10
N ARG A 227 7.59 -4.53 9.37
CA ARG A 227 6.89 -5.20 10.48
C ARG A 227 5.39 -5.23 10.29
N VAL A 228 4.78 -4.11 9.87
CA VAL A 228 3.35 -4.05 9.58
C VAL A 228 2.99 -4.94 8.38
N ARG A 229 3.79 -4.95 7.31
CA ARG A 229 3.58 -5.85 6.17
C ARG A 229 3.66 -7.32 6.58
N ARG A 230 4.64 -7.69 7.43
CA ARG A 230 4.72 -9.07 7.96
C ARG A 230 3.54 -9.39 8.86
N ALA A 231 3.09 -8.46 9.70
CA ALA A 231 1.92 -8.63 10.54
C ALA A 231 0.64 -8.83 9.71
N ARG A 232 0.46 -8.09 8.60
CA ARG A 232 -0.66 -8.32 7.65
C ARG A 232 -0.70 -9.76 7.19
N ARG A 233 0.43 -10.29 6.69
CA ARG A 233 0.53 -11.69 6.24
C ARG A 233 0.19 -12.69 7.35
N LEU A 234 0.59 -12.43 8.60
CA LEU A 234 0.24 -13.29 9.74
C LEU A 234 -1.26 -13.22 10.07
N LEU A 235 -1.86 -12.03 10.01
CA LEU A 235 -3.30 -11.84 10.23
C LEU A 235 -4.13 -12.49 9.12
N ASP A 236 -3.70 -12.36 7.85
CA ASP A 236 -4.27 -13.06 6.69
C ASP A 236 -4.14 -14.59 6.87
N ALA A 237 -3.06 -15.04 7.49
CA ALA A 237 -2.82 -16.43 7.90
C ALA A 237 -3.65 -16.86 9.14
N GLY A 238 -4.38 -15.96 9.80
CA GLY A 238 -5.24 -16.24 10.94
C GLY A 238 -4.56 -16.17 12.30
N THR A 239 -3.29 -15.78 12.38
CA THR A 239 -2.56 -15.56 13.63
C THR A 239 -3.24 -14.48 14.45
N ALA A 240 -3.34 -14.65 15.77
CA ALA A 240 -3.97 -13.65 16.64
C ALA A 240 -3.14 -12.34 16.66
N PRO A 241 -3.75 -11.14 16.79
CA PRO A 241 -3.01 -9.89 16.78
C PRO A 241 -1.89 -9.79 17.84
N ALA A 242 -2.08 -10.38 19.02
CA ALA A 242 -1.05 -10.42 20.06
C ALA A 242 0.17 -11.26 19.65
N GLU A 243 -0.06 -12.44 19.08
CA GLU A 243 0.99 -13.33 18.57
C GLU A 243 1.72 -12.68 17.38
N ALA A 244 0.96 -12.06 16.48
CA ALA A 244 1.53 -11.33 15.34
C ALA A 244 2.43 -10.18 15.80
N ALA A 245 2.05 -9.46 16.86
CA ALA A 245 2.86 -8.38 17.44
C ALA A 245 4.23 -8.89 17.92
N ALA A 246 4.22 -9.97 18.71
CA ALA A 246 5.44 -10.59 19.21
C ALA A 246 6.33 -11.14 18.08
N ALA A 247 5.72 -11.81 17.09
CA ALA A 247 6.44 -12.45 15.98
C ALA A 247 7.19 -11.44 15.08
N VAL A 248 6.69 -10.20 14.97
CA VAL A 248 7.32 -9.15 14.16
C VAL A 248 8.14 -8.14 14.97
N GLY A 249 8.22 -8.30 16.30
CA GLY A 249 9.03 -7.40 17.14
C GLY A 249 8.36 -6.09 17.54
N PHE A 250 7.03 -6.04 17.63
CA PHE A 250 6.36 -5.02 18.43
C PHE A 250 6.39 -5.45 19.90
N THR A 251 6.47 -4.46 20.81
CA THR A 251 6.56 -4.70 22.26
C THR A 251 5.32 -5.39 22.81
N ASP A 252 4.15 -5.06 22.25
CA ASP A 252 2.85 -5.58 22.66
C ASP A 252 1.81 -5.35 21.54
N GLN A 253 0.61 -5.91 21.74
CA GLN A 253 -0.51 -5.72 20.81
C GLN A 253 -0.94 -4.24 20.67
N PRO A 254 -1.06 -3.42 21.74
CA PRO A 254 -1.31 -1.99 21.60
C PRO A 254 -0.31 -1.26 20.68
N HIS A 255 0.96 -1.62 20.74
CA HIS A 255 2.01 -1.06 19.90
C HIS A 255 1.82 -1.44 18.43
N LEU A 256 1.54 -2.72 18.14
CA LEU A 256 1.12 -3.14 16.80
C LEU A 256 -0.13 -2.37 16.34
N ASN A 257 -1.17 -2.29 17.17
CA ASN A 257 -2.42 -1.60 16.83
C ASN A 257 -2.18 -0.15 16.39
N ARG A 258 -1.33 0.60 17.11
CA ARG A 258 -0.98 1.99 16.76
C ARG A 258 -0.32 2.08 15.38
N HIS A 259 0.73 1.29 15.12
CA HIS A 259 1.45 1.36 13.84
C HIS A 259 0.64 0.80 12.68
N PHE A 260 -0.06 -0.31 12.90
CA PHE A 260 -0.89 -0.96 11.90
C PHE A 260 -2.05 -0.06 11.48
N THR A 261 -2.81 0.51 12.42
CA THR A 261 -3.90 1.43 12.07
C THR A 261 -3.40 2.64 11.31
N ARG A 262 -2.24 3.18 11.71
CA ARG A 262 -1.63 4.35 11.08
C ARG A 262 -1.14 4.08 9.64
N ILE A 263 -0.68 2.87 9.34
CA ILE A 263 -0.13 2.49 8.02
C ILE A 263 -1.20 1.83 7.11
N VAL A 264 -2.08 1.00 7.67
CA VAL A 264 -3.10 0.23 6.93
C VAL A 264 -4.45 0.94 6.89
N GLY A 265 -4.68 1.92 7.76
CA GLY A 265 -5.91 2.70 7.82
C GLY A 265 -7.04 2.08 8.65
N VAL A 266 -6.89 0.81 9.06
CA VAL A 266 -7.83 0.10 9.94
C VAL A 266 -7.09 -0.67 11.05
N PRO A 267 -7.72 -0.91 12.22
CA PRO A 267 -7.11 -1.73 13.27
C PRO A 267 -6.90 -3.19 12.85
N PRO A 268 -5.86 -3.90 13.37
CA PRO A 268 -5.59 -5.31 13.07
C PRO A 268 -6.79 -6.24 13.23
N GLY A 269 -7.58 -6.05 14.29
CA GLY A 269 -8.76 -6.87 14.53
C GLY A 269 -9.87 -6.63 13.51
N ALA A 270 -10.05 -5.40 13.02
CA ALA A 270 -11.01 -5.11 11.95
C ALA A 270 -10.54 -5.70 10.62
N TYR A 271 -9.26 -5.51 10.30
CA TYR A 271 -8.60 -6.11 9.15
C TYR A 271 -8.79 -7.62 9.09
N GLN A 272 -8.43 -8.32 10.19
CA GLN A 272 -8.51 -9.78 10.24
C GLN A 272 -9.95 -10.30 10.12
N ARG A 273 -10.95 -9.60 10.67
CA ARG A 273 -12.36 -10.03 10.53
C ARG A 273 -12.80 -10.05 9.07
N GLU A 274 -12.42 -9.05 8.28
CA GLU A 274 -12.73 -8.99 6.84
C GLU A 274 -12.04 -10.14 6.07
N ARG A 275 -10.89 -10.64 6.55
CA ARG A 275 -10.25 -11.87 6.03
C ARG A 275 -10.88 -13.17 6.54
N GLY A 276 -11.42 -13.16 7.76
CA GLY A 276 -12.06 -14.32 8.39
C GLY A 276 -13.44 -14.65 7.81
N VAL A 277 -14.14 -13.65 7.25
CA VAL A 277 -15.33 -13.87 6.42
C VAL A 277 -14.97 -14.72 5.18
N TYR A 278 -13.82 -14.44 4.57
CA TYR A 278 -13.28 -15.21 3.44
C TYR A 278 -13.00 -16.69 3.78
N ARG A 279 -12.35 -16.98 4.92
CA ARG A 279 -12.01 -18.36 5.30
C ARG A 279 -13.21 -19.26 5.59
N ARG A 280 -14.32 -18.70 6.08
CA ARG A 280 -15.55 -19.46 6.40
C ARG A 280 -16.43 -19.76 5.19
N GLY A 281 -16.18 -19.11 4.04
CA GLY A 281 -16.90 -19.31 2.79
C GLY A 281 -16.27 -20.32 1.81
N ARG A 282 -15.09 -20.87 2.11
CA ARG A 282 -14.42 -21.87 1.28
C ARG A 282 -14.99 -23.27 1.60
N PRO A 283 -15.67 -23.97 0.67
CA PRO A 283 -15.99 -25.38 0.89
C PRO A 283 -14.68 -26.16 1.02
N ALA A 284 -14.57 -27.01 2.03
CA ALA A 284 -13.47 -27.95 2.14
C ALA A 284 -13.50 -28.84 0.89
N SER A 285 -12.42 -28.82 0.12
CA SER A 285 -12.18 -29.77 -0.98
C SER A 285 -11.95 -31.16 -0.42
#